data_AF-A0A495IZ53-F1
#
_entry.id   AF-A0A495IZ53-F1
#
_cell.length_a   1.000
_cell.length_b   1.000
_cell.length_c   1.000
_cell.angle_alpha   90.00
_cell.angle_beta   90.00
_cell.angle_gamma   90.00
#
_symmetry.space_group_name_H-M   'P 1'
#
loop_
_entity.id
_entity.type
_entity.pdbx_description
1 polymer ?
#
loop_
_entity_poly.entity_id
_entity_poly.type
_entity_poly.pdbx_seq_one_letter_code
_entity_poly.pdbx_strand_id
1 'polypeptide(L)'
;MVNKMKKSKRDFVAEGLDYFNHTWFQNELVKTALSDTQFTHRWMTSLRPALEILLKVNITDKEKLLTPEEQMAFDQLAVKFEGLLRDLCGMAGLTTIKVREDQTVNKDVNELLQSPELQTKFKKDDLDFWLYTFTACGYNIRNNVAHAFYYDHNYTVALSNILLVAYVRLAKYNDIVRKAMKISEIQK
;
A
#
# COMPACT_ATOMS: atom_id res chain seq x y z
N MET A 1 21.97 23.33 38.89
CA MET A 1 22.06 21.97 38.32
C MET A 1 20.98 21.84 37.24
N VAL A 2 21.34 21.93 35.96
CA VAL A 2 20.37 21.75 34.87
C VAL A 2 20.21 20.25 34.65
N ASN A 3 19.00 19.75 34.92
CA ASN A 3 18.62 18.36 34.62
C ASN A 3 18.71 18.17 33.10
N LYS A 4 19.76 17.49 32.63
CA LYS A 4 19.83 17.00 31.25
C LYS A 4 18.73 15.96 31.10
N MET A 5 17.59 16.34 30.53
CA MET A 5 16.59 15.38 30.07
C MET A 5 17.29 14.36 29.16
N LYS A 6 17.33 13.10 29.59
CA LYS A 6 17.82 11.99 28.76
C LYS A 6 16.94 11.96 27.50
N LYS A 7 17.53 12.25 26.34
CA LYS A 7 16.86 12.06 25.05
C LYS A 7 16.46 10.58 24.96
N SER A 8 15.17 10.30 25.03
CA SER A 8 14.64 8.95 24.77
C SER A 8 15.14 8.50 23.39
N LYS A 9 15.66 7.27 23.30
CA LYS A 9 16.08 6.69 22.01
C LYS A 9 14.80 6.54 21.18
N ARG A 10 14.69 7.28 20.08
CA ARG A 10 13.53 7.21 19.17
C ARG A 10 13.34 5.77 18.70
N ASP A 11 12.10 5.31 18.77
CA ASP A 11 11.70 4.02 18.25
C ASP A 11 11.02 4.24 16.90
N PHE A 12 11.83 4.15 15.84
CA PHE A 12 11.35 4.37 14.47
C PHE A 12 10.28 3.37 14.02
N VAL A 13 10.30 2.15 14.58
CA VAL A 13 9.31 1.13 14.24
C VAL A 13 7.97 1.50 14.87
N ALA A 14 7.98 1.85 16.16
CA ALA A 14 6.77 2.31 16.84
C ALA A 14 6.20 3.59 16.20
N GLU A 15 7.04 4.57 15.89
CA GLU A 15 6.64 5.81 15.21
C GLU A 15 6.06 5.53 13.81
N GLY A 16 6.69 4.63 13.04
CA GLY A 16 6.22 4.25 11.70
C GLY A 16 4.88 3.51 11.73
N LEU A 17 4.69 2.58 12.68
CA LEU A 17 3.41 1.89 12.86
C LEU A 17 2.32 2.85 13.36
N ASP A 18 2.66 3.77 14.26
CA ASP A 18 1.75 4.80 14.76
C ASP A 18 1.26 5.70 13.63
N TYR A 19 2.14 6.09 12.70
CA TYR A 19 1.74 6.82 11.49
C TYR A 19 0.63 6.09 10.73
N PHE A 20 0.81 4.80 10.41
CA PHE A 20 -0.20 4.04 9.65
C PHE A 20 -1.52 3.85 10.40
N ASN A 21 -1.49 3.76 11.74
CA ASN A 21 -2.71 3.70 12.57
C ASN A 21 -3.57 4.97 12.47
N HIS A 22 -2.97 6.11 12.14
CA HIS A 22 -3.67 7.38 11.91
C HIS A 22 -4.04 7.60 10.44
N THR A 23 -3.95 6.57 9.60
CA THR A 23 -4.35 6.61 8.19
C THR A 23 -5.59 5.77 7.91
N TRP A 24 -6.11 5.90 6.69
CA TRP A 24 -7.31 5.21 6.24
C TRP A 24 -7.16 3.69 6.23
N PHE A 25 -5.93 3.17 6.32
CA PHE A 25 -5.67 1.74 6.49
C PHE A 25 -6.35 1.16 7.75
N GLN A 26 -6.57 1.98 8.78
CA GLN A 26 -7.23 1.60 10.03
C GLN A 26 -8.77 1.64 9.93
N ASN A 27 -9.33 2.26 8.90
CA ASN A 27 -10.77 2.40 8.75
C ASN A 27 -11.42 1.05 8.40
N GLU A 28 -12.66 0.86 8.87
CA GLU A 28 -13.47 -0.28 8.45
C GLU A 28 -14.02 -0.04 7.04
N LEU A 29 -13.67 -0.94 6.13
CA LEU A 29 -14.19 -0.96 4.77
C LEU A 29 -15.21 -2.08 4.64
N VAL A 30 -16.41 -1.76 4.15
CA VAL A 30 -17.41 -2.77 3.80
C VAL A 30 -17.05 -3.34 2.43
N LYS A 31 -16.97 -4.67 2.35
CA LYS A 31 -16.71 -5.43 1.13
C LYS A 31 -17.85 -6.39 0.87
N THR A 32 -18.15 -6.59 -0.40
CA THR A 32 -19.08 -7.64 -0.84
C THR A 32 -18.24 -8.77 -1.43
N ALA A 33 -18.35 -9.97 -0.85
CA ALA A 33 -17.75 -11.17 -1.39
C ALA A 33 -18.47 -11.61 -2.68
N LEU A 34 -17.88 -12.54 -3.43
CA LEU A 34 -18.52 -13.16 -4.59
C LEU A 34 -19.84 -13.88 -4.24
N SER A 35 -20.03 -14.24 -2.96
CA SER A 35 -21.25 -14.85 -2.42
C SER A 35 -22.33 -13.85 -2.01
N ASP A 36 -22.22 -12.59 -2.45
CA ASP A 36 -23.06 -11.45 -2.03
C ASP A 36 -23.08 -11.18 -0.51
N THR A 37 -22.18 -11.84 0.24
CA THR A 37 -22.05 -11.65 1.68
C THR A 37 -21.22 -10.40 1.94
N GLN A 38 -21.76 -9.49 2.73
CA GLN A 38 -21.01 -8.32 3.18
C GLN A 38 -20.14 -8.67 4.39
N PHE A 39 -18.90 -8.20 4.37
CA PHE A 39 -17.98 -8.31 5.50
C PHE A 39 -17.20 -7.01 5.67
N THR A 40 -16.74 -6.76 6.90
CA THR A 40 -15.88 -5.62 7.20
C THR A 40 -14.43 -6.04 7.16
N HIS A 41 -13.59 -5.19 6.57
CA HIS A 41 -12.15 -5.40 6.47
C HIS A 41 -11.40 -4.13 6.89
N ARG A 42 -10.32 -4.32 7.65
CA ARG A 42 -9.33 -3.27 7.93
C ARG A 42 -8.01 -3.69 7.31
N TRP A 43 -7.46 -2.86 6.44
CA TRP A 43 -6.18 -3.14 5.80
C TRP A 43 -5.07 -3.30 6.84
N MET A 44 -5.06 -2.44 7.85
CA MET A 44 -4.01 -2.41 8.87
C MET A 44 -3.86 -3.74 9.62
N THR A 45 -4.98 -4.45 9.90
CA THR A 45 -4.96 -5.79 10.52
C THR A 45 -4.07 -6.76 9.73
N SER A 46 -4.11 -6.67 8.40
CA SER A 46 -3.39 -7.59 7.53
C SER A 46 -2.00 -7.10 7.10
N LEU A 47 -1.73 -5.80 7.24
CA LEU A 47 -0.46 -5.16 6.85
C LEU A 47 0.52 -5.06 8.01
N ARG A 48 0.02 -4.99 9.26
CA ARG A 48 0.84 -4.70 10.44
C ARG A 48 2.07 -5.61 10.60
N PRO A 49 1.97 -6.95 10.46
CA PRO A 49 3.13 -7.81 10.66
C PRO A 49 4.25 -7.51 9.65
N ALA A 50 3.91 -7.37 8.37
CA ALA A 50 4.91 -7.08 7.35
C ALA A 50 5.48 -5.66 7.46
N LEU A 51 4.64 -4.67 7.81
CA LEU A 51 5.11 -3.29 8.04
C LEU A 51 6.09 -3.24 9.21
N GLU A 52 5.83 -3.96 10.31
CA GLU A 52 6.72 -4.02 11.46
C GLU A 52 8.10 -4.59 11.09
N ILE A 53 8.12 -5.72 10.36
CA ILE A 53 9.36 -6.36 9.89
C ILE A 53 10.14 -5.42 8.96
N LEU A 54 9.48 -4.83 7.96
CA LEU A 54 10.17 -3.97 6.99
C LEU A 54 10.62 -2.63 7.60
N LEU A 55 9.84 -2.02 8.50
CA LEU A 55 10.26 -0.81 9.21
C LEU A 55 11.51 -1.06 10.06
N LYS A 56 11.63 -2.26 10.66
CA LYS A 56 12.79 -2.65 11.46
C LYS A 56 14.04 -2.88 10.63
N VAL A 57 13.94 -3.50 9.45
CA VAL A 57 15.13 -3.73 8.60
C VAL A 57 15.57 -2.46 7.88
N ASN A 58 14.65 -1.55 7.58
CA ASN A 58 14.91 -0.37 6.75
C ASN A 58 15.70 0.76 7.44
N ILE A 59 15.98 0.62 8.74
CA ILE A 59 16.93 1.48 9.48
C ILE A 59 18.37 0.95 9.45
N THR A 60 18.65 -0.08 8.63
CA THR A 60 19.98 -0.70 8.47
C THR A 60 20.64 -0.34 7.13
N ASP A 61 21.71 -1.05 6.75
CA ASP A 61 22.41 -0.82 5.47
C ASP A 61 21.49 -1.07 4.27
N LYS A 62 21.44 -0.11 3.35
CA LYS A 62 20.60 -0.14 2.15
C LYS A 62 20.97 -1.26 1.17
N GLU A 63 22.24 -1.67 1.12
CA GLU A 63 22.70 -2.72 0.19
C GLU A 63 22.56 -4.13 0.82
N LYS A 64 22.14 -4.22 2.08
CA LYS A 64 21.88 -5.50 2.76
C LYS A 64 20.77 -6.24 2.02
N LEU A 65 20.97 -7.54 1.80
CA LEU A 65 19.92 -8.45 1.35
C LEU A 65 18.94 -8.76 2.49
N LEU A 66 17.66 -8.85 2.14
CA LEU A 66 16.62 -9.28 3.06
C LEU A 66 16.79 -10.77 3.36
N THR A 67 16.60 -11.13 4.63
CA THR A 67 16.47 -12.51 5.10
C THR A 67 15.16 -13.12 4.60
N PRO A 68 14.99 -14.46 4.60
CA PRO A 68 13.75 -15.10 4.14
C PRO A 68 12.48 -14.57 4.83
N GLU A 69 12.53 -14.28 6.14
CA GLU A 69 11.40 -13.68 6.88
C GLU A 69 11.07 -12.26 6.37
N GLU A 70 12.10 -11.44 6.13
CA GLU A 70 11.96 -10.09 5.58
C GLU A 70 11.47 -10.13 4.11
N GLN A 71 11.88 -11.13 3.32
CA GLN A 71 11.39 -11.36 1.96
C GLN A 71 9.90 -11.72 1.96
N MET A 72 9.45 -12.59 2.86
CA MET A 72 8.02 -12.90 3.00
C MET A 72 7.18 -11.65 3.33
N ALA A 73 7.69 -10.78 4.21
CA ALA A 73 7.05 -9.51 4.51
C ALA A 73 7.01 -8.57 3.28
N PHE A 74 8.12 -8.50 2.53
CA PHE A 74 8.19 -7.76 1.27
C PHE A 74 7.16 -8.25 0.26
N ASP A 75 7.11 -9.56 0.02
CA ASP A 75 6.20 -10.17 -0.96
C ASP A 75 4.74 -9.89 -0.62
N GLN A 76 4.39 -10.02 0.66
CA GLN A 76 3.05 -9.74 1.14
C GLN A 76 2.63 -8.28 0.84
N LEU A 77 3.50 -7.31 1.07
CA LEU A 77 3.21 -5.90 0.77
C LEU A 77 3.22 -5.63 -0.74
N ALA A 78 4.14 -6.23 -1.49
CA ALA A 78 4.23 -6.06 -2.94
C ALA A 78 2.91 -6.43 -3.64
N VAL A 79 2.31 -7.59 -3.31
CA VAL A 79 1.07 -8.05 -3.95
C VAL A 79 -0.17 -7.32 -3.42
N LYS A 80 -0.20 -6.95 -2.13
CA LYS A 80 -1.35 -6.27 -1.53
C LYS A 80 -1.52 -4.82 -1.99
N PHE A 81 -0.45 -4.18 -2.45
CA PHE A 81 -0.51 -2.80 -2.94
C PHE A 81 -1.61 -2.60 -3.99
N GLU A 82 -1.79 -3.54 -4.92
CA GLU A 82 -2.84 -3.44 -5.94
C GLU A 82 -4.25 -3.39 -5.34
N GLY A 83 -4.52 -4.24 -4.34
CA GLY A 83 -5.82 -4.24 -3.64
C GLY A 83 -6.08 -2.91 -2.92
N LEU A 84 -5.07 -2.38 -2.23
CA LEU A 84 -5.16 -1.07 -1.57
C LEU A 84 -5.40 0.07 -2.57
N LEU A 85 -4.67 0.09 -3.68
CA LEU A 85 -4.85 1.11 -4.72
C LEU A 85 -6.25 1.03 -5.32
N ARG A 86 -6.74 -0.18 -5.60
CA ARG A 86 -8.09 -0.39 -6.13
C ARG A 86 -9.16 0.12 -5.18
N ASP A 87 -9.02 -0.16 -3.89
CA ASP A 87 -9.91 0.34 -2.86
C ASP A 87 -9.91 1.87 -2.79
N LEU A 88 -8.74 2.48 -2.84
CA LEU A 88 -8.59 3.93 -2.85
C LEU A 88 -9.23 4.55 -4.10
N CYS A 89 -9.06 3.95 -5.28
CA CYS A 89 -9.71 4.38 -6.52
C CYS A 89 -11.25 4.27 -6.41
N GLY A 90 -11.77 3.17 -5.88
CA GLY A 90 -13.22 3.01 -5.66
C GLY A 90 -13.78 4.07 -4.71
N MET A 91 -13.08 4.34 -3.60
CA MET A 91 -13.46 5.43 -2.67
C MET A 91 -13.33 6.83 -3.30
N ALA A 92 -12.43 7.01 -4.27
CA ALA A 92 -12.34 8.24 -5.04
C ALA A 92 -13.44 8.40 -6.12
N GLY A 93 -14.33 7.40 -6.25
CA GLY A 93 -15.40 7.36 -7.25
C GLY A 93 -14.93 6.97 -8.64
N LEU A 94 -13.78 6.28 -8.75
CA LEU A 94 -13.20 5.85 -10.03
C LEU A 94 -13.62 4.42 -10.36
N THR A 95 -13.78 4.11 -11.64
CA THR A 95 -14.13 2.76 -12.10
C THR A 95 -12.98 1.79 -11.94
N THR A 96 -13.15 0.78 -11.08
CA THR A 96 -12.15 -0.27 -10.76
C THR A 96 -12.37 -1.58 -11.51
N ILE A 97 -13.41 -1.66 -12.34
CA ILE A 97 -13.79 -2.83 -13.12
C ILE A 97 -13.66 -2.54 -14.61
N LYS A 98 -13.49 -3.59 -15.41
CA LYS A 98 -13.54 -3.56 -16.87
C LYS A 98 -14.39 -4.73 -17.36
N VAL A 99 -15.03 -4.57 -18.51
CA VAL A 99 -15.80 -5.64 -19.16
C VAL A 99 -14.92 -6.28 -20.22
N ARG A 100 -14.75 -7.60 -20.18
CA ARG A 100 -14.07 -8.39 -21.21
C ARG A 100 -14.99 -9.52 -21.67
N GLU A 101 -15.36 -9.53 -22.95
CA GLU A 101 -15.98 -10.68 -23.64
C GLU A 101 -17.05 -11.43 -22.81
N ASP A 102 -17.90 -10.71 -22.06
CA ASP A 102 -18.99 -11.20 -21.18
C ASP A 102 -18.67 -11.40 -19.68
N GLN A 103 -17.47 -11.02 -19.21
CA GLN A 103 -17.12 -11.02 -17.79
C GLN A 103 -16.72 -9.63 -17.30
N THR A 104 -17.24 -9.26 -16.12
CA THR A 104 -16.77 -8.08 -15.38
C THR A 104 -15.60 -8.50 -14.51
N VAL A 105 -14.42 -7.95 -14.78
CA VAL A 105 -13.19 -8.26 -14.06
C VAL A 105 -12.59 -7.00 -13.43
N ASN A 106 -11.86 -7.16 -12.33
CA ASN A 106 -11.15 -6.04 -11.71
C ASN A 106 -10.00 -5.57 -12.60
N LYS A 107 -9.82 -4.25 -12.70
CA LYS A 107 -8.65 -3.63 -13.35
C LYS A 107 -7.41 -3.91 -12.53
N ASP A 108 -6.32 -4.36 -13.14
CA ASP A 108 -5.04 -4.59 -12.45
C ASP A 108 -4.29 -3.28 -12.16
N VAL A 109 -3.13 -3.35 -11.49
CA VAL A 109 -2.33 -2.17 -11.14
C VAL A 109 -1.91 -1.34 -12.36
N ASN A 110 -1.61 -1.98 -13.49
CA ASN A 110 -1.20 -1.27 -14.71
C ASN A 110 -2.40 -0.48 -15.26
N GLU A 111 -3.55 -1.13 -15.35
CA GLU A 111 -4.77 -0.53 -15.88
C GLU A 111 -5.31 0.58 -14.97
N LEU A 112 -5.18 0.42 -13.65
CA LEU A 112 -5.50 1.47 -12.69
C LEU A 112 -4.56 2.67 -12.89
N LEU A 113 -3.25 2.47 -12.92
CA LEU A 113 -2.29 3.58 -12.99
C LEU A 113 -2.26 4.30 -14.35
N GLN A 114 -2.70 3.64 -15.43
CA GLN A 114 -2.80 4.24 -16.76
C GLN A 114 -4.13 4.95 -17.02
N SER A 115 -5.11 4.85 -16.11
CA SER A 115 -6.41 5.49 -16.27
C SER A 115 -6.28 7.02 -16.14
N PRO A 116 -6.67 7.81 -17.17
CA PRO A 116 -6.57 9.27 -17.14
C PRO A 116 -7.29 9.91 -15.96
N GLU A 117 -8.36 9.28 -15.49
CA GLU A 117 -9.19 9.74 -14.39
C GLU A 117 -8.41 9.81 -13.06
N LEU A 118 -7.35 9.01 -12.87
CA LEU A 118 -6.51 9.07 -11.67
C LEU A 118 -5.81 10.42 -11.53
N GLN A 119 -5.42 11.04 -12.65
CA GLN A 119 -4.75 12.35 -12.64
C GLN A 119 -5.64 13.46 -12.07
N THR A 120 -6.97 13.24 -12.05
CA THR A 120 -7.93 14.19 -11.49
C THR A 120 -8.07 14.09 -9.97
N LYS A 121 -7.62 12.98 -9.36
CA LYS A 121 -7.81 12.67 -7.94
C LYS A 121 -6.50 12.59 -7.14
N PHE A 122 -5.41 12.20 -7.79
CA PHE A 122 -4.13 11.93 -7.14
C PHE A 122 -3.03 12.87 -7.67
N LYS A 123 -2.02 13.12 -6.83
CA LYS A 123 -0.87 13.95 -7.23
C LYS A 123 -0.05 13.21 -8.28
N LYS A 124 0.35 13.93 -9.34
CA LYS A 124 1.17 13.40 -10.43
C LYS A 124 2.42 12.69 -9.91
N ASP A 125 3.15 13.30 -8.98
CA ASP A 125 4.38 12.70 -8.43
C ASP A 125 4.16 11.36 -7.73
N ASP A 126 2.98 11.12 -7.15
CA ASP A 126 2.66 9.81 -6.56
C ASP A 126 2.29 8.79 -7.62
N LEU A 127 1.53 9.21 -8.64
CA LEU A 127 1.18 8.36 -9.77
C LEU A 127 2.44 7.91 -10.53
N ASP A 128 3.34 8.84 -10.84
CA ASP A 128 4.61 8.53 -11.51
C ASP A 128 5.46 7.58 -10.64
N PHE A 129 5.50 7.80 -9.33
CA PHE A 129 6.23 6.94 -8.41
C PHE A 129 5.65 5.52 -8.37
N TRP A 130 4.32 5.38 -8.25
CA TRP A 130 3.67 4.07 -8.27
C TRP A 130 3.80 3.39 -9.63
N LEU A 131 3.72 4.14 -10.74
CA LEU A 131 3.91 3.64 -12.09
C LEU A 131 5.32 3.03 -12.22
N TYR A 132 6.35 3.76 -11.83
CA TYR A 132 7.72 3.27 -11.85
C TYR A 132 7.95 2.09 -10.90
N THR A 133 7.28 2.08 -9.75
CA THR A 133 7.48 1.03 -8.73
C THR A 133 6.80 -0.29 -9.10
N PHE A 134 5.57 -0.25 -9.62
CA PHE A 134 4.72 -1.45 -9.74
C PHE A 134 4.44 -1.92 -11.17
N THR A 135 4.89 -1.18 -12.19
CA THR A 135 4.67 -1.55 -13.59
C THR A 135 5.99 -1.79 -14.32
N ALA A 136 5.90 -2.30 -15.55
CA ALA A 136 7.04 -2.50 -16.44
C ALA A 136 7.79 -1.21 -16.82
N CYS A 137 7.29 -0.03 -16.44
CA CYS A 137 8.01 1.24 -16.61
C CYS A 137 9.24 1.37 -15.69
N GLY A 138 9.37 0.52 -14.67
CA GLY A 138 10.51 0.55 -13.75
C GLY A 138 10.74 -0.80 -13.06
N TYR A 139 10.68 -0.82 -11.72
CA TYR A 139 11.03 -2.01 -10.93
C TYR A 139 10.06 -3.19 -11.11
N ASN A 140 8.81 -2.91 -11.51
CA ASN A 140 7.77 -3.91 -11.73
C ASN A 140 7.58 -4.88 -10.54
N ILE A 141 7.70 -4.36 -9.30
CA ILE A 141 7.81 -5.16 -8.07
C ILE A 141 6.66 -6.16 -7.94
N ARG A 142 5.42 -5.70 -8.14
CA ARG A 142 4.22 -6.55 -8.02
C ARG A 142 4.27 -7.74 -8.97
N ASN A 143 4.62 -7.51 -10.24
CA ASN A 143 4.70 -8.58 -11.24
C ASN A 143 5.83 -9.56 -10.93
N ASN A 144 7.01 -9.04 -10.59
CA ASN A 144 8.17 -9.87 -10.35
C ASN A 144 8.00 -10.77 -9.12
N VAL A 145 7.37 -10.27 -8.06
CA VAL A 145 6.99 -11.09 -6.91
C VAL A 145 5.90 -12.10 -7.29
N ALA A 146 4.80 -11.65 -7.92
CA ALA A 146 3.65 -12.52 -8.22
C ALA A 146 4.00 -13.68 -9.16
N HIS A 147 4.99 -13.50 -10.04
CA HIS A 147 5.45 -14.53 -10.99
C HIS A 147 6.76 -15.21 -10.56
N ALA A 148 7.23 -14.98 -9.33
CA ALA A 148 8.46 -15.56 -8.79
C ALA A 148 9.71 -15.29 -9.65
N PHE A 149 9.81 -14.08 -10.23
CA PHE A 149 11.00 -13.62 -10.97
C PHE A 149 12.06 -12.97 -10.08
N TYR A 150 11.73 -12.65 -8.83
CA TYR A 150 12.71 -12.25 -7.84
C TYR A 150 13.31 -13.46 -7.13
N TYR A 151 14.64 -13.49 -7.08
CA TYR A 151 15.47 -14.42 -6.33
C TYR A 151 16.14 -13.68 -5.17
N ASP A 152 16.83 -14.41 -4.29
CA ASP A 152 17.41 -13.90 -3.04
C ASP A 152 18.21 -12.59 -3.20
N HIS A 153 18.97 -12.46 -4.28
CA HIS A 153 19.82 -11.29 -4.54
C HIS A 153 19.04 -10.04 -5.00
N ASN A 154 17.76 -10.18 -5.38
CA ASN A 154 16.92 -9.05 -5.78
C ASN A 154 16.34 -8.30 -4.57
N TYR A 155 16.16 -8.99 -3.44
CA TYR A 155 15.55 -8.43 -2.24
C TYR A 155 16.57 -7.63 -1.43
N THR A 156 16.68 -6.34 -1.71
CA THR A 156 17.56 -5.41 -0.97
C THR A 156 16.75 -4.54 -0.01
N VAL A 157 17.40 -4.05 1.05
CA VAL A 157 16.84 -3.01 1.93
C VAL A 157 16.48 -1.75 1.14
N ALA A 158 17.23 -1.40 0.09
CA ALA A 158 16.89 -0.30 -0.82
C ALA A 158 15.53 -0.53 -1.51
N LEU A 159 15.28 -1.73 -2.03
CA LEU A 159 14.00 -2.06 -2.68
C LEU A 159 12.85 -2.09 -1.66
N SER A 160 13.10 -2.60 -0.45
CA SER A 160 12.16 -2.54 0.68
C SER A 160 11.79 -1.10 1.04
N ASN A 161 12.75 -0.17 1.04
CA ASN A 161 12.50 1.24 1.27
C ASN A 161 11.59 1.86 0.20
N ILE A 162 11.80 1.53 -1.07
CA ILE A 162 10.95 1.99 -2.17
C ILE A 162 9.50 1.52 -1.97
N LEU A 163 9.33 0.24 -1.58
CA LEU A 163 8.03 -0.31 -1.26
C LEU A 163 7.37 0.42 -0.08
N LEU A 164 8.09 0.67 1.03
CA LEU A 164 7.54 1.43 2.15
C LEU A 164 7.14 2.86 1.75
N VAL A 165 7.94 3.54 0.93
CA VAL A 165 7.58 4.88 0.42
C VAL A 165 6.30 4.84 -0.40
N ALA A 166 6.08 3.78 -1.20
CA ALA A 166 4.82 3.61 -1.92
C ALA A 166 3.62 3.55 -0.97
N TYR A 167 3.75 2.80 0.12
CA TYR A 167 2.73 2.68 1.17
C TYR A 167 2.48 4.00 1.90
N VAL A 168 3.53 4.73 2.30
CA VAL A 168 3.40 6.05 2.92
C VAL A 168 2.68 7.03 2.00
N ARG A 169 3.05 7.04 0.70
CA ARG A 169 2.39 7.89 -0.30
C ARG A 169 0.92 7.53 -0.50
N LEU A 170 0.56 6.25 -0.41
CA LEU A 170 -0.83 5.79 -0.53
C LEU A 170 -1.65 6.13 0.72
N ALA A 171 -1.06 5.98 1.90
CA ALA A 171 -1.71 6.17 3.18
C ALA A 171 -2.12 7.64 3.44
N LYS A 172 -1.41 8.61 2.84
CA LYS A 172 -1.69 10.05 3.05
C LYS A 172 -3.05 10.53 2.49
N TYR A 173 -3.73 9.76 1.66
CA TYR A 173 -4.99 10.14 1.01
C TYR A 173 -6.25 10.00 1.90
N ASN A 174 -6.10 10.23 3.20
CA ASN A 174 -7.17 10.19 4.21
C ASN A 174 -8.41 11.00 3.82
N ASP A 175 -8.22 12.17 3.22
CA ASP A 175 -9.32 13.08 2.93
C ASP A 175 -10.25 12.57 1.83
N ILE A 176 -9.72 11.78 0.88
CA ILE A 176 -10.53 11.11 -0.14
C ILE A 176 -11.45 10.10 0.56
N VAL A 177 -10.89 9.28 1.44
CA VAL A 177 -11.62 8.23 2.16
C VAL A 177 -12.67 8.83 3.09
N ARG A 178 -12.32 9.87 3.84
CA ARG A 178 -13.25 10.58 4.73
C ARG A 178 -14.45 11.15 3.98
N LYS A 179 -14.24 11.70 2.78
CA LYS A 179 -15.34 12.20 1.93
C LYS A 179 -16.24 11.06 1.47
N ALA A 180 -15.67 9.95 1.03
CA ALA A 180 -16.44 8.77 0.59
C ALA A 180 -17.31 8.21 1.73
N MET A 181 -16.76 8.09 2.94
CA MET A 181 -17.48 7.56 4.11
C MET A 181 -18.65 8.46 4.51
N LYS A 182 -18.47 9.79 4.54
CA LYS A 182 -19.55 10.74 4.84
C LYS A 182 -20.70 10.65 3.83
N ILE A 183 -20.40 10.47 2.54
CA ILE A 183 -21.43 10.31 1.50
C ILE A 183 -22.24 9.04 1.75
N SER A 184 -21.59 7.94 2.15
CA SER A 184 -22.28 6.68 2.44
C SER A 184 -23.18 6.73 3.69
N GLU A 185 -22.87 7.60 4.66
CA GLU A 185 -23.70 7.81 5.86
C GLU A 185 -24.95 8.66 5.57
N ILE A 186 -24.87 9.60 4.63
CA ILE A 186 -26.00 10.47 4.24
C ILE A 186 -27.03 9.71 3.36
N GLN A 187 -26.61 8.62 2.71
CA GLN A 187 -27.45 7.79 1.84
C GLN A 187 -28.15 6.63 2.56
N LYS A 188 -27.98 6.49 3.88
CA LYS A 188 -28.72 5.56 4.73
C LYS A 188 -29.90 6.27 5.41
#